data_AF-A0A344W169-F1
#
_entry.id   AF-A0A344W169-F1
#
_cell.length_a   1.000
_cell.length_b   1.000
_cell.length_c   1.000
_cell.angle_alpha   90.00
_cell.angle_beta   90.00
_cell.angle_gamma   90.00
#
_symmetry.space_group_name_H-M   'P 1'
#
loop_
_entity.id
_entity.type
_entity.pdbx_description
1 polymer ?
#
loop_
_entity_poly.entity_id
_entity_poly.type
_entity_poly.pdbx_seq_one_letter_code
_entity_poly.pdbx_strand_id
1 'polypeptide(L)'
;MSTMFEETFIAHALRDYLRPIAGESEVKWMDLSLSAGEPVDAICMGLGIAEHFSVSLPPLFVEKIEAIEGLREIESQFIQEKLANLPTWWELAS
;
A
#
# COMPACT_ATOMS: atom_id res chain seq x y z
N MET A 1 7.11 -18.89 -9.10
CA MET A 1 7.63 -18.51 -7.76
C MET A 1 7.50 -17.00 -7.67
N SER A 2 6.72 -16.38 -6.81
CA SER A 2 5.72 -16.83 -5.84
C SER A 2 5.04 -15.53 -5.43
N THR A 3 3.95 -15.19 -6.14
CA THR A 3 3.21 -13.91 -6.03
C THR A 3 3.02 -13.51 -4.58
N MET A 4 2.52 -14.44 -3.75
CA MET A 4 2.31 -14.28 -2.30
C MET A 4 3.49 -13.64 -1.53
N PHE A 5 4.74 -13.89 -1.94
CA PHE A 5 5.91 -13.28 -1.28
C PHE A 5 6.08 -11.82 -1.66
N GLU A 6 5.79 -11.44 -2.90
CA GLU A 6 5.93 -10.06 -3.37
C GLU A 6 4.87 -9.18 -2.73
N GLU A 7 3.59 -9.60 -2.69
CA GLU A 7 2.55 -8.78 -2.04
C GLU A 7 2.79 -8.66 -0.53
N THR A 8 3.24 -9.74 0.12
CA THR A 8 3.59 -9.71 1.55
C THR A 8 4.74 -8.73 1.80
N PHE A 9 5.76 -8.76 0.95
CA PHE A 9 6.88 -7.82 1.05
C PHE A 9 6.42 -6.37 0.86
N ILE A 10 5.64 -6.09 -0.18
CA ILE A 10 5.09 -4.75 -0.46
C ILE A 10 4.24 -4.27 0.73
N ALA A 11 3.35 -5.12 1.26
CA ALA A 11 2.47 -4.79 2.37
C ALA A 11 3.26 -4.41 3.64
N HIS A 12 4.30 -5.18 4.00
CA HIS A 12 5.17 -4.86 5.12
C HIS A 12 5.95 -3.56 4.89
N ALA A 13 6.51 -3.38 3.70
CA ALA A 13 7.25 -2.16 3.35
C ALA A 13 6.35 -0.92 3.40
N LEU A 14 5.12 -1.02 2.89
CA LEU A 14 4.14 0.06 2.89
C LEU A 14 3.72 0.41 4.32
N ARG A 15 3.47 -0.60 5.16
CA ARG A 15 3.17 -0.41 6.57
C ARG A 15 4.30 0.33 7.29
N ASP A 16 5.54 -0.10 7.08
CA ASP A 16 6.70 0.51 7.73
C ASP A 16 6.95 1.94 7.26
N TYR A 17 6.67 2.21 5.98
CA TYR A 17 6.70 3.55 5.40
C TYR A 17 5.65 4.49 6.02
N LEU A 18 4.41 4.00 6.18
CA LEU A 18 3.30 4.81 6.70
C LEU A 18 3.30 4.97 8.22
N ARG A 19 3.82 3.98 8.97
CA ARG A 19 3.86 3.95 10.44
C ARG A 19 4.41 5.22 11.09
N PRO A 20 5.55 5.81 10.68
CA PRO A 20 6.03 7.06 11.28
C PRO A 20 5.18 8.29 10.92
N ILE A 21 4.33 8.21 9.89
CA ILE A 21 3.53 9.34 9.38
C ILE A 21 2.12 9.31 9.97
N ALA A 22 1.44 8.16 9.88
CA ALA A 22 0.07 7.96 10.33
C ALA A 22 -0.01 7.52 11.82
N GLY A 23 1.06 6.91 12.35
CA GLY A 23 1.12 6.41 13.71
C GLY A 23 0.63 4.95 13.86
N GLU A 24 0.94 4.37 15.02
CA GLU A 24 0.68 2.95 15.34
C GLU A 24 -0.81 2.58 15.33
N SER A 25 -1.70 3.49 15.72
CA SER A 25 -3.14 3.22 15.76
C SER A 25 -3.72 2.99 14.36
N GLU A 26 -3.24 3.75 13.38
CA GLU A 26 -3.75 3.73 12.01
C GLU A 26 -3.28 2.48 11.28
N VAL A 27 -1.97 2.18 11.37
CA VAL A 27 -1.39 1.01 10.70
C VAL A 27 -1.77 -0.33 11.35
N LYS A 28 -2.41 -0.31 12.53
CA LYS A 28 -2.88 -1.51 13.23
C LYS A 28 -3.77 -2.38 12.34
N TRP A 29 -4.58 -1.78 11.48
CA TRP A 29 -5.42 -2.54 10.56
C TRP A 29 -4.59 -3.29 9.52
N MET A 30 -3.51 -2.70 9.03
CA MET A 30 -2.56 -3.41 8.15
C MET A 30 -1.89 -4.57 8.90
N ASP A 31 -1.49 -4.38 10.16
CA ASP A 31 -0.87 -5.44 10.98
C ASP A 31 -1.82 -6.63 11.20
N LEU A 32 -3.13 -6.37 11.34
CA LEU A 32 -4.14 -7.43 11.46
C LEU A 32 -4.26 -8.23 10.16
N SER A 33 -4.39 -7.57 9.00
CA SER A 33 -4.48 -8.25 7.70
C SER A 33 -3.20 -9.04 7.39
N LEU A 34 -2.02 -8.48 7.67
CA LEU A 34 -0.74 -9.17 7.55
C LEU A 34 -0.66 -10.42 8.44
N SER A 35 -1.13 -10.34 9.69
CA SER A 35 -1.15 -11.47 10.62
C SER A 35 -2.14 -12.56 10.20
N ALA A 36 -3.19 -12.20 9.46
CA ALA A 36 -4.16 -13.14 8.89
C ALA A 36 -3.67 -13.79 7.57
N GLY A 37 -2.52 -13.35 7.02
CA GLY A 37 -2.03 -13.82 5.73
C GLY A 37 -2.74 -13.17 4.54
N GLU A 38 -3.27 -11.96 4.72
CA GLU A 38 -4.02 -11.20 3.71
C GLU A 38 -3.23 -9.95 3.25
N PRO A 39 -2.13 -10.12 2.49
CA PRO A 39 -1.25 -9.02 2.13
C PRO A 39 -1.88 -8.02 1.18
N VAL A 40 -2.75 -8.47 0.26
CA VAL A 40 -3.48 -7.57 -0.66
C VAL A 40 -4.43 -6.66 0.11
N ASP A 41 -5.14 -7.21 1.11
CA ASP A 41 -6.01 -6.42 1.98
C ASP A 41 -5.20 -5.38 2.78
N ALA A 42 -4.04 -5.79 3.32
CA ALA A 42 -3.12 -4.86 3.97
C ALA A 42 -2.65 -3.73 3.03
N ILE A 43 -2.39 -4.02 1.75
CA ILE A 43 -2.04 -2.99 0.75
C ILE A 43 -3.21 -2.03 0.52
N CYS A 44 -4.44 -2.54 0.33
CA CYS A 44 -5.63 -1.72 0.18
C CYS A 44 -5.84 -0.79 1.38
N MET A 45 -5.66 -1.31 2.61
CA MET A 45 -5.71 -0.52 3.83
C MET A 45 -4.61 0.55 3.87
N GLY A 46 -3.37 0.19 3.50
CA GLY A 46 -2.25 1.13 3.42
C GLY A 46 -2.49 2.26 2.42
N LEU A 47 -3.06 1.95 1.25
CA LEU A 47 -3.43 2.97 0.26
C LEU A 47 -4.53 3.91 0.79
N GLY A 48 -5.52 3.38 1.50
CA GLY A 48 -6.54 4.19 2.17
C GLY A 48 -5.95 5.11 3.25
N ILE A 49 -4.98 4.63 4.03
CA ILE A 49 -4.24 5.44 5.01
C ILE A 49 -3.44 6.53 4.30
N ALA A 50 -2.71 6.18 3.23
CA ALA A 50 -1.92 7.14 2.46
C ALA A 50 -2.81 8.25 1.89
N GLU A 51 -3.97 7.91 1.32
CA GLU A 51 -4.95 8.90 0.84
C GLU A 51 -5.49 9.76 1.98
N HIS A 52 -5.93 9.14 3.09
CA HIS A 52 -6.49 9.84 4.25
C HIS A 52 -5.53 10.89 4.83
N PHE A 53 -4.24 10.54 4.96
CA PHE A 53 -3.20 11.42 5.47
C PHE A 53 -2.54 12.28 4.40
N SER A 54 -3.00 12.22 3.13
CA SER A 54 -2.39 12.92 1.99
C SER A 54 -0.88 12.68 1.89
N VAL A 55 -0.48 11.42 1.99
CA VAL A 55 0.90 10.96 1.88
C VAL A 55 1.18 10.55 0.45
N SER A 56 2.22 11.13 -0.15
CA SER A 56 2.70 10.67 -1.44
C SER A 56 3.48 9.37 -1.27
N LEU A 57 3.35 8.47 -2.24
CA LEU A 57 4.12 7.23 -2.26
C LEU A 57 5.31 7.36 -3.22
N PRO A 58 6.50 6.87 -2.83
CA PRO A 58 7.62 6.74 -3.75
C PRO A 58 7.21 5.98 -5.02
N PRO A 59 7.72 6.35 -6.22
CA PRO A 59 7.33 5.71 -7.48
C PRO A 59 7.52 4.19 -7.48
N LEU A 60 8.53 3.70 -6.77
CA LEU A 60 8.78 2.26 -6.62
C LEU A 60 7.62 1.52 -5.94
N PHE A 61 6.93 2.13 -4.98
CA PHE A 61 5.73 1.51 -4.38
C PHE A 61 4.61 1.41 -5.40
N VAL A 62 4.38 2.47 -6.17
CA VAL A 62 3.34 2.50 -7.21
C VAL A 62 3.61 1.43 -8.26
N GLU A 63 4.82 1.40 -8.83
CA GLU A 63 5.23 0.38 -9.81
C GLU A 63 5.02 -1.04 -9.29
N LYS A 64 5.41 -1.31 -8.05
CA LYS A 64 5.30 -2.63 -7.43
C LYS A 64 3.86 -3.03 -7.13
N ILE A 65 3.02 -2.09 -6.71
CA ILE A 65 1.60 -2.34 -6.45
C ILE A 65 0.84 -2.57 -7.77
N GLU A 66 1.14 -1.81 -8.82
CA GLU A 66 0.53 -1.97 -10.15
C GLU A 66 0.93 -3.29 -10.81
N ALA A 67 2.11 -3.82 -10.49
CA ALA A 67 2.61 -5.09 -11.00
C ALA A 67 2.04 -6.34 -10.30
N ILE A 68 1.14 -6.18 -9.31
CA ILE A 68 0.53 -7.32 -8.62
C ILE A 68 -0.43 -8.05 -9.56
N GLU A 69 -0.11 -9.31 -9.85
CA GLU A 69 -0.92 -10.17 -10.71
C GLU A 69 -1.98 -10.95 -9.92
N GLY A 70 -3.07 -11.35 -10.58
CA GLY A 70 -4.08 -12.23 -9.97
C GLY A 70 -5.03 -11.56 -8.98
N LEU A 71 -5.05 -10.23 -8.93
CA LEU A 71 -6.03 -9.46 -8.18
C LEU A 71 -7.46 -9.73 -8.68
N ARG A 72 -8.40 -9.75 -7.74
CA ARG A 72 -9.83 -9.68 -8.07
C ARG A 72 -10.12 -8.33 -8.72
N GLU A 73 -11.10 -8.29 -9.61
CA GLU A 73 -11.48 -7.06 -10.32
C GLU A 73 -11.75 -5.88 -9.35
N ILE A 74 -12.44 -6.16 -8.24
CA ILE A 74 -12.73 -5.16 -7.21
C ILE A 74 -11.47 -4.64 -6.51
N GLU A 75 -10.47 -5.49 -6.27
CA GLU A 75 -9.20 -5.08 -5.65
C GLU A 75 -8.39 -4.23 -6.61
N SER A 76 -8.33 -4.63 -7.88
CA SER A 76 -7.66 -3.85 -8.92
C SER A 76 -8.29 -2.48 -9.09
N GLN A 77 -9.63 -2.39 -9.17
CA GLN A 77 -10.34 -1.11 -9.26
C GLN A 77 -10.07 -0.23 -8.04
N PHE A 78 -10.16 -0.80 -6.84
CA PHE A 78 -9.89 -0.07 -5.60
C PHE A 78 -8.46 0.47 -5.57
N ILE A 79 -7.47 -0.36 -5.89
CA ILE A 79 -6.05 0.04 -5.91
C ILE A 79 -5.84 1.19 -6.91
N GLN A 80 -6.36 1.06 -8.14
CA GLN A 80 -6.21 2.07 -9.18
C GLN A 80 -6.87 3.40 -8.80
N GLU A 81 -8.07 3.36 -8.20
CA GLU A 81 -8.75 4.55 -7.69
C GLU A 81 -7.92 5.24 -6.61
N LYS A 82 -7.41 4.48 -5.63
CA LYS A 82 -6.60 5.05 -4.55
C LYS A 82 -5.32 5.66 -5.08
N LEU A 83 -4.57 4.96 -5.92
CA LEU A 83 -3.33 5.47 -6.51
C LEU A 83 -3.56 6.77 -7.30
N ALA A 84 -4.67 6.88 -8.04
CA ALA A 84 -5.01 8.09 -8.78
C ALA A 84 -5.31 9.31 -7.88
N ASN A 85 -5.77 9.08 -6.64
CA ASN A 85 -6.10 10.13 -5.68
C ASN A 85 -4.91 10.53 -4.79
N LEU A 86 -3.80 9.79 -4.83
CA LEU A 86 -2.63 10.12 -4.02
C LEU A 86 -1.96 11.41 -4.52
N PRO A 87 -1.40 12.22 -3.61
CA PRO A 87 -0.62 13.38 -4.01
C PRO A 87 0.65 12.93 -4.74
N THR A 88 1.07 13.73 -5.73
CA THR A 88 2.26 13.47 -6.53
C THR A 88 3.49 13.34 -5.64
N TRP A 89 4.34 12.34 -5.94
CA TRP A 89 5.67 12.26 -5.36
C TRP A 89 6.53 13.42 -5.88
N TRP A 90 6.70 14.45 -5.06
CA TRP A 90 7.72 15.44 -5.30
C TRP A 90 9.05 14.77 -4.96
N GLU A 91 9.91 14.57 -5.96
CA GLU A 91 11.30 14.22 -5.67
C GLU A 91 11.81 15.23 -4.63
N LEU A 92 12.22 14.73 -3.47
CA LEU A 92 13.02 15.46 -2.49
C LEU A 92 14.41 15.75 -3.09
N ALA A 93 14.42 16.51 -4.18
CA ALA A 93 15.58 17.01 -4.89
C ALA A 93 15.34 18.52 -5.13
N SER A 94 15.42 19.27 -4.04
CA SER A 94 15.93 20.64 -4.03
C SER A 94 16.89 20.75 -2.86
#